data_AF-T0YFD4-F1
#
_entry.id   AF-T0YFD4-F1
#
_cell.length_a   1.000
_cell.length_b   1.000
_cell.length_c   1.000
_cell.angle_alpha   90.00
_cell.angle_beta   90.00
_cell.angle_gamma   90.00
#
_symmetry.space_group_name_H-M   'P 1'
#
loop_
_entity.id
_entity.type
_entity.pdbx_description
1 polymer ?
#
loop_
_entity_poly.entity_id
_entity_poly.type
_entity_poly.pdbx_seq_one_letter_code
_entity_poly.pdbx_strand_id
1 'polypeptide(L)'
;GVLSINDPVADHLPEFAARGKGEITLFQVATHQGGFPSANVSREAWADHARMRAEVCDFSLEWTPGSRVHYHGRSAHFTLAMVIEAATGRDYRAEIHDRVIAPLGLGDELRVGVPEAMLGRCADIHGPEGAEVPGENTAAFRAAGLPGSGGYGSARAMAAFYQMMLGGGRLHDARLFSPRLIDFVTRDFTGERGDDGMSGISMHRGLGPHGRGLGPRSPGARQPRPSRLLRPWRGGQFL
;
A
#
# COMPACT_ATOMS: atom_id res chain seq x y z
N GLY A 1 -16.18 0.13 12.51
CA GLY A 1 -15.18 -0.91 12.17
C GLY A 1 -14.23 -1.05 13.35
N VAL A 2 -13.33 -2.02 13.32
CA VAL A 2 -12.33 -2.24 14.40
C VAL A 2 -11.14 -1.27 14.35
N LEU A 3 -10.94 -0.61 13.20
CA LEU A 3 -9.93 0.42 12.98
C LEU A 3 -10.58 1.70 12.42
N SER A 4 -10.03 2.85 12.77
CA SER A 4 -10.26 4.13 12.10
C SER A 4 -8.92 4.74 11.68
N ILE A 5 -8.87 5.43 10.54
CA ILE A 5 -7.62 5.98 10.02
C ILE A 5 -7.02 7.08 10.91
N ASN A 6 -7.84 7.70 11.75
CA ASN A 6 -7.40 8.73 12.69
C ASN A 6 -6.91 8.14 14.01
N ASP A 7 -7.02 6.83 14.21
CA ASP A 7 -6.55 6.19 15.42
C ASP A 7 -5.03 6.35 15.49
N PRO A 8 -4.48 6.77 16.64
CA PRO A 8 -3.09 6.52 16.97
C PRO A 8 -2.74 5.05 16.75
N VAL A 9 -1.58 4.77 16.17
CA VAL A 9 -1.05 3.40 16.07
C VAL A 9 -0.95 2.77 17.47
N ALA A 10 -0.62 3.58 18.47
CA ALA A 10 -0.51 3.17 19.86
C ALA A 10 -1.81 2.63 20.47
N ASP A 11 -2.99 2.99 19.93
CA ASP A 11 -4.27 2.44 20.41
C ASP A 11 -4.40 0.94 20.11
N HIS A 12 -3.74 0.48 19.04
CA HIS A 12 -3.74 -0.91 18.59
C HIS A 12 -2.44 -1.63 18.97
N LEU A 13 -1.35 -0.88 19.13
CA LEU A 13 -0.01 -1.37 19.43
C LEU A 13 0.63 -0.48 20.50
N PRO A 14 0.28 -0.62 21.79
CA PRO A 14 0.68 0.32 22.84
C PRO A 14 2.19 0.56 22.96
N GLU A 15 3.00 -0.48 22.71
CA GLU A 15 4.47 -0.41 22.75
C GLU A 15 5.04 0.49 21.64
N PHE A 16 4.28 0.73 20.57
CA PHE A 16 4.67 1.66 19.52
C PHE A 16 4.83 3.09 20.04
N ALA A 17 4.14 3.48 21.12
CA ALA A 17 4.22 4.82 21.70
C ALA A 17 5.63 5.23 22.16
N ALA A 18 6.53 4.25 22.33
CA ALA A 18 7.93 4.50 22.66
C ALA A 18 8.58 5.50 21.69
N ARG A 19 9.61 6.21 22.18
CA ARG A 19 10.43 7.13 21.37
C ARG A 19 9.63 8.27 20.70
N GLY A 20 8.57 8.72 21.37
CA GLY A 20 7.79 9.89 20.93
C GLY A 20 6.78 9.61 19.81
N LYS A 21 6.45 8.34 19.56
CA LYS A 21 5.56 7.92 18.47
C LYS A 21 4.08 7.77 18.88
N GLY A 22 3.73 8.10 20.14
CA GLY A 22 2.40 7.87 20.72
C GLY A 22 1.23 8.47 19.94
N GLU A 23 1.41 9.67 19.36
CA GLU A 23 0.35 10.39 18.65
C GLU A 23 0.32 10.12 17.14
N ILE A 24 1.16 9.21 16.63
CA ILE A 24 1.23 8.94 15.19
C ILE A 24 0.01 8.14 14.78
N THR A 25 -0.78 8.71 13.87
CA THR A 25 -2.02 8.09 13.38
C THR A 25 -1.77 7.09 12.26
N LEU A 26 -2.70 6.14 12.08
CA LEU A 26 -2.70 5.24 10.91
C LEU A 26 -2.71 6.03 9.58
N PHE A 27 -3.37 7.19 9.55
CA PHE A 27 -3.36 8.12 8.42
C PHE A 27 -1.95 8.58 8.08
N GLN A 28 -1.19 9.06 9.08
CA GLN A 28 0.17 9.52 8.87
C GLN A 28 1.08 8.39 8.41
N VAL A 29 0.92 7.18 8.94
CA VAL A 29 1.69 6.02 8.47
C VAL A 29 1.34 5.68 7.02
N ALA A 30 0.06 5.52 6.69
CA ALA A 30 -0.41 5.14 5.36
C ALA A 30 -0.12 6.18 4.26
N THR A 31 0.06 7.45 4.64
CA THR A 31 0.38 8.55 3.72
C THR A 31 1.85 8.98 3.77
N HIS A 32 2.72 8.18 4.39
CA HIS A 32 4.18 8.40 4.44
C HIS A 32 4.59 9.71 5.14
N GLN A 33 3.94 9.99 6.27
CA GLN A 33 4.17 11.14 7.14
C GLN A 33 4.60 10.73 8.56
N GLY A 34 4.94 9.46 8.77
CA GLY A 34 5.23 8.90 10.10
C GLY A 34 6.53 9.36 10.76
N GLY A 35 7.49 9.89 9.99
CA GLY A 35 8.74 10.43 10.56
C GLY A 35 9.89 9.43 10.74
N PHE A 36 9.80 8.21 10.20
CA PHE A 36 10.81 7.15 10.34
C PHE A 36 11.11 6.39 9.02
N PRO A 37 11.37 7.07 7.88
CA PRO A 37 11.44 6.43 6.55
C PRO A 37 12.54 5.38 6.42
N SER A 38 13.66 5.57 7.12
CA SER A 38 14.87 4.77 6.99
C SER A 38 14.85 3.56 7.91
N ALA A 39 13.91 3.54 8.86
CA ALA A 39 13.71 2.43 9.77
C ALA A 39 13.37 1.14 9.00
N ASN A 40 13.79 0.01 9.54
CA ASN A 40 13.56 -1.29 8.94
C ASN A 40 13.68 -2.38 10.00
N VAL A 41 13.12 -3.56 9.71
CA VAL A 41 13.33 -4.75 10.53
C VAL A 41 14.53 -5.55 10.00
N SER A 42 15.16 -6.28 10.91
CA SER A 42 16.24 -7.22 10.64
C SER A 42 15.75 -8.40 9.80
N ARG A 43 16.70 -9.12 9.19
CA ARG A 43 16.36 -10.30 8.38
C ARG A 43 15.78 -11.42 9.23
N GLU A 44 16.25 -11.54 10.47
CA GLU A 44 15.79 -12.54 11.43
C GLU A 44 14.32 -12.30 11.83
N ALA A 45 13.86 -11.05 11.78
CA ALA A 45 12.46 -10.69 12.05
C ALA A 45 11.50 -11.06 10.91
N TRP A 46 11.98 -11.43 9.72
CA TRP A 46 11.11 -11.68 8.57
C TRP A 46 10.11 -12.83 8.76
N ALA A 47 10.49 -13.85 9.53
CA ALA A 47 9.63 -14.98 9.86
C ALA A 47 9.23 -15.03 11.34
N ASP A 48 9.87 -14.24 12.20
CA ASP A 48 9.54 -14.10 13.61
C ASP A 48 8.75 -12.80 13.82
N HIS A 49 7.43 -12.91 13.79
CA HIS A 49 6.54 -11.75 13.89
C HIS A 49 6.52 -11.13 15.29
N ALA A 50 6.86 -11.89 16.34
CA ALA A 50 7.04 -11.31 17.67
C ALA A 50 8.27 -10.39 17.69
N ARG A 51 9.37 -10.83 17.06
CA ARG A 51 10.55 -9.98 16.85
C ARG A 51 10.26 -8.81 15.91
N MET A 52 9.52 -9.02 14.82
CA MET A 52 9.10 -7.96 13.90
C MET A 52 8.33 -6.87 14.65
N ARG A 53 7.36 -7.25 15.49
CA ARG A 53 6.58 -6.34 16.33
C ARG A 53 7.49 -5.54 17.26
N ALA A 54 8.41 -6.21 17.95
CA ALA A 54 9.34 -5.56 18.86
C ALA A 54 10.22 -4.52 18.15
N GLU A 55 10.80 -4.88 17.00
CA GLU A 55 11.64 -3.98 16.20
C GLU A 55 10.86 -2.79 15.63
N VAL A 56 9.63 -3.01 15.15
CA VAL A 56 8.72 -1.94 14.69
C VAL A 56 8.40 -0.96 15.81
N CYS A 57 8.11 -1.45 17.02
CA CYS A 57 7.86 -0.59 18.17
C CYS A 57 9.11 0.21 18.60
N ASP A 58 10.31 -0.32 18.32
CA ASP A 58 11.59 0.33 18.66
C ASP A 58 12.09 1.35 17.60
N PHE A 59 11.38 1.53 16.48
CA PHE A 59 11.74 2.55 15.49
C PHE A 59 11.89 3.94 16.13
N SER A 60 12.94 4.66 15.73
CA SER A 60 13.23 6.02 16.19
C SER A 60 12.76 7.04 15.16
N LEU A 61 12.32 8.20 15.64
CA LEU A 61 11.94 9.31 14.78
C LEU A 61 13.19 10.00 14.20
N GLU A 62 13.16 10.24 12.90
CA GLU A 62 14.11 11.08 12.18
C GLU A 62 13.63 12.55 12.14
N TRP A 63 12.31 12.78 12.25
CA TRP A 63 11.70 14.11 12.37
C TRP A 63 10.28 14.05 12.95
N THR A 64 9.69 15.22 13.21
CA THR A 64 8.33 15.35 13.75
C THR A 64 7.27 14.78 12.80
N PRO A 65 6.46 13.78 13.22
CA PRO A 65 5.40 13.22 12.39
C PRO A 65 4.45 14.29 11.81
N GLY A 66 4.03 14.12 10.55
CA GLY A 66 3.18 15.07 9.83
C GLY A 66 3.90 16.28 9.22
N SER A 67 5.13 16.61 9.65
CA SER A 67 5.83 17.80 9.15
C SER A 67 6.38 17.66 7.73
N ARG A 68 6.54 16.42 7.22
CA ARG A 68 7.07 16.12 5.88
C ARG A 68 6.35 14.92 5.29
N VAL A 69 6.35 14.84 3.96
CA VAL A 69 6.01 13.63 3.21
C VAL A 69 7.33 13.03 2.71
N HIS A 70 7.61 11.79 3.08
CA HIS A 70 8.81 11.09 2.63
C HIS A 70 8.48 9.61 2.55
N TYR A 71 8.67 8.97 1.41
CA TYR A 71 8.35 7.56 1.22
C TYR A 71 9.00 6.59 2.23
N HIS A 72 8.24 6.17 3.24
CA HIS A 72 8.53 5.02 4.14
C HIS A 72 8.38 3.67 3.41
N GLY A 73 9.29 3.33 2.50
CA GLY A 73 9.14 2.16 1.62
C GLY A 73 8.95 0.82 2.35
N ARG A 74 9.62 0.65 3.50
CA ARG A 74 9.46 -0.56 4.34
C ARG A 74 8.79 -0.26 5.66
N SER A 75 9.28 0.72 6.41
CA SER A 75 8.84 0.96 7.78
C SER A 75 7.34 1.19 7.94
N ALA A 76 6.71 1.99 7.08
CA ALA A 76 5.26 2.20 7.17
C ALA A 76 4.48 0.90 6.94
N HIS A 77 4.89 0.08 5.98
CA HIS A 77 4.20 -1.17 5.67
C HIS A 77 4.38 -2.21 6.79
N PHE A 78 5.56 -2.29 7.42
CA PHE A 78 5.75 -3.12 8.61
C PHE A 78 4.90 -2.64 9.80
N THR A 79 4.81 -1.32 10.03
CA THR A 79 3.92 -0.78 11.06
C THR A 79 2.47 -1.14 10.80
N LEU A 80 1.96 -0.98 9.57
CA LEU A 80 0.59 -1.35 9.21
C LEU A 80 0.34 -2.85 9.33
N ALA A 81 1.31 -3.69 8.96
CA ALA A 81 1.23 -5.14 9.14
C ALA A 81 1.06 -5.52 10.61
N MET A 82 1.87 -4.94 11.51
CA MET A 82 1.75 -5.22 12.95
C MET A 82 0.43 -4.72 13.55
N VAL A 83 -0.16 -3.65 13.01
CA VAL A 83 -1.53 -3.23 13.37
C VAL A 83 -2.57 -4.24 12.92
N ILE A 84 -2.45 -4.80 11.71
CA ILE A 84 -3.33 -5.86 11.23
C ILE A 84 -3.26 -7.07 12.17
N GLU A 85 -2.06 -7.49 12.56
CA GLU A 85 -1.91 -8.64 13.46
C GLU A 85 -2.45 -8.36 14.86
N ALA A 86 -2.19 -7.17 15.41
CA ALA A 86 -2.71 -6.78 16.71
C ALA A 86 -4.25 -6.73 16.73
N ALA A 87 -4.87 -6.22 15.65
CA ALA A 87 -6.32 -6.11 15.55
C ALA A 87 -7.04 -7.44 15.27
N THR A 88 -6.35 -8.41 14.67
CA THR A 88 -6.97 -9.67 14.19
C THR A 88 -6.50 -10.92 14.92
N GLY A 89 -5.35 -10.85 15.59
CA GLY A 89 -4.67 -12.01 16.17
C GLY A 89 -4.12 -13.00 15.13
N ARG A 90 -4.07 -12.62 13.86
CA ARG A 90 -3.68 -13.48 12.73
C ARG A 90 -2.52 -12.89 11.96
N ASP A 91 -1.77 -13.75 11.30
CA ASP A 91 -0.69 -13.36 10.39
C ASP A 91 -1.23 -12.39 9.32
N TYR A 92 -0.59 -11.23 9.14
CA TYR A 92 -1.06 -10.22 8.18
C TYR A 92 -1.13 -10.77 6.75
N ARG A 93 -0.27 -11.73 6.39
CA ARG A 93 -0.25 -12.40 5.09
C ARG A 93 -1.52 -13.20 4.87
N ALA A 94 -1.94 -13.93 5.90
CA ALA A 94 -3.19 -14.70 5.88
C ALA A 94 -4.40 -13.76 5.82
N GLU A 95 -4.39 -12.65 6.55
CA GLU A 95 -5.47 -11.66 6.49
C GLU A 95 -5.60 -11.02 5.09
N ILE A 96 -4.48 -10.65 4.47
CA ILE A 96 -4.46 -10.13 3.09
C ILE A 96 -4.98 -11.20 2.11
N HIS A 97 -4.51 -12.44 2.27
CA HIS A 97 -4.94 -13.55 1.42
C HIS A 97 -6.45 -13.77 1.53
N ASP A 98 -6.96 -14.01 2.73
CA ASP A 98 -8.32 -14.47 2.95
C ASP A 98 -9.36 -13.36 2.77
N ARG A 99 -9.01 -12.11 3.09
CA ARG A 99 -9.95 -11.00 2.98
C ARG A 99 -9.92 -10.31 1.64
N VAL A 100 -8.80 -10.31 0.93
CA VAL A 100 -8.64 -9.51 -0.30
C VAL A 100 -8.38 -10.40 -1.51
N ILE A 101 -7.37 -11.26 -1.44
CA ILE A 101 -6.90 -12.01 -2.62
C ILE A 101 -7.87 -13.13 -3.00
N ALA A 102 -8.22 -13.99 -2.04
CA ALA A 102 -9.07 -15.15 -2.27
C ALA A 102 -10.50 -14.78 -2.71
N PRO A 103 -11.18 -13.76 -2.13
CA PRO A 103 -12.50 -13.33 -2.59
C PRO A 103 -12.52 -12.78 -4.02
N LEU A 104 -11.37 -12.36 -4.55
CA LEU A 104 -11.22 -11.93 -5.94
C LEU A 104 -10.88 -13.08 -6.90
N GLY A 105 -10.76 -14.32 -6.40
CA GLY A 105 -10.37 -15.48 -7.20
C GLY A 105 -8.90 -15.44 -7.65
N LEU A 106 -8.04 -14.78 -6.86
CA LEU A 106 -6.63 -14.55 -7.20
C LEU A 106 -5.64 -15.37 -6.35
N GLY A 107 -6.13 -16.27 -5.49
CA GLY A 107 -5.31 -17.00 -4.50
C GLY A 107 -4.20 -17.86 -5.10
N ASP A 108 -4.36 -18.29 -6.36
CA ASP A 108 -3.35 -19.06 -7.07
C ASP A 108 -2.34 -18.21 -7.83
N GLU A 109 -2.50 -16.89 -7.87
CA GLU A 109 -1.68 -16.01 -8.70
C GLU A 109 -1.15 -14.78 -8.00
N LEU A 110 -1.66 -14.42 -6.82
CA LEU A 110 -1.17 -13.29 -6.05
C LEU A 110 -0.92 -13.75 -4.61
N ARG A 111 0.28 -13.51 -4.11
CA ARG A 111 0.70 -13.88 -2.76
C ARG A 111 1.51 -12.77 -2.12
N VAL A 112 1.30 -12.58 -0.82
CA VAL A 112 2.21 -11.88 0.08
C VAL A 112 2.76 -12.97 0.98
N GLY A 113 3.99 -13.42 0.72
CA GLY A 113 4.53 -14.67 1.26
C GLY A 113 4.13 -15.87 0.40
N VAL A 114 5.06 -16.31 -0.45
CA VAL A 114 4.86 -17.41 -1.39
C VAL A 114 5.05 -18.74 -0.65
N PRO A 115 4.05 -19.64 -0.65
CA PRO A 115 4.21 -20.98 -0.09
C PRO A 115 5.32 -21.75 -0.80
N GLU A 116 6.01 -22.63 -0.08
CA GLU A 116 7.10 -23.45 -0.62
C GLU A 116 6.71 -24.18 -1.92
N ALA A 117 5.52 -24.79 -1.93
CA ALA A 117 4.97 -25.50 -3.10
C ALA A 117 4.76 -24.61 -4.35
N MET A 118 4.75 -23.29 -4.19
CA MET A 118 4.57 -22.32 -5.29
C MET A 118 5.86 -21.61 -5.69
N LEU A 119 6.98 -21.80 -4.97
CA LEU A 119 8.23 -21.09 -5.24
C LEU A 119 8.74 -21.32 -6.68
N GLY A 120 8.52 -22.51 -7.24
CA GLY A 120 8.90 -22.85 -8.62
C GLY A 120 8.12 -22.07 -9.70
N ARG A 121 7.08 -21.32 -9.33
CA ARG A 121 6.31 -20.46 -10.24
C ARG A 121 6.83 -19.01 -10.27
N CYS A 122 7.72 -18.64 -9.37
CA CYS A 122 8.29 -17.29 -9.31
C CYS A 122 9.39 -17.14 -10.36
N ALA A 123 9.26 -16.12 -11.21
CA ALA A 123 10.35 -15.67 -12.07
C ALA A 123 11.39 -14.88 -11.26
N ASP A 124 12.64 -14.95 -11.70
CA ASP A 124 13.73 -14.18 -11.12
C ASP A 124 13.72 -12.74 -11.66
N ILE A 125 14.08 -11.79 -10.78
CA ILE A 125 14.39 -10.42 -11.15
C ILE A 125 15.81 -10.40 -11.72
N HIS A 126 15.97 -9.79 -12.88
CA HIS A 126 17.27 -9.64 -13.55
C HIS A 126 17.68 -8.17 -13.58
N GLY A 127 18.93 -7.91 -13.19
CA GLY A 127 19.58 -6.61 -13.39
C GLY A 127 20.32 -6.54 -14.74
N PRO A 128 20.91 -5.39 -15.06
CA PRO A 128 21.86 -5.28 -16.18
C PRO A 128 23.04 -6.24 -15.99
N GLU A 129 23.75 -6.55 -17.07
CA GLU A 129 24.92 -7.45 -17.02
C GLU A 129 25.96 -6.97 -16.01
N GLY A 130 26.44 -7.90 -15.17
CA GLY A 130 27.38 -7.60 -14.08
C GLY A 130 26.73 -7.09 -12.79
N ALA A 131 25.41 -6.88 -12.75
CA ALA A 131 24.72 -6.58 -11.50
C ALA A 131 24.67 -7.78 -10.56
N GLU A 132 24.69 -7.51 -9.26
CA GLU A 132 24.46 -8.54 -8.24
C GLU A 132 23.06 -9.15 -8.39
N VAL A 133 22.93 -10.43 -8.07
CA VAL A 133 21.64 -11.12 -8.07
C VAL A 133 20.76 -10.51 -6.97
N PRO A 134 19.55 -10.01 -7.30
CA PRO A 134 18.65 -9.42 -6.31
C PRO A 134 18.31 -10.40 -5.18
N GLY A 135 18.36 -9.94 -3.93
CA GLY A 135 18.02 -10.74 -2.74
C GLY A 135 16.55 -11.20 -2.72
N GLU A 136 15.70 -10.51 -3.48
CA GLU A 136 14.31 -10.81 -3.78
C GLU A 136 14.12 -12.14 -4.54
N ASN A 137 15.20 -12.67 -5.13
CA ASN A 137 15.17 -13.98 -5.80
C ASN A 137 15.30 -15.15 -4.82
N THR A 138 15.70 -14.90 -3.56
CA THR A 138 15.88 -15.98 -2.58
C THR A 138 14.53 -16.55 -2.12
N ALA A 139 14.49 -17.87 -1.91
CA ALA A 139 13.31 -18.55 -1.35
C ALA A 139 12.88 -17.94 0.00
N ALA A 140 13.85 -17.56 0.84
CA ALA A 140 13.59 -16.91 2.13
C ALA A 140 12.86 -15.57 1.96
N PHE A 141 13.26 -14.73 1.00
CA PHE A 141 12.58 -13.45 0.75
C PHE A 141 11.17 -13.67 0.21
N ARG A 142 11.01 -14.57 -0.77
CA ARG A 142 9.72 -14.92 -1.37
C ARG A 142 8.73 -15.43 -0.32
N ALA A 143 9.18 -16.29 0.58
CA ALA A 143 8.37 -16.84 1.66
C ALA A 143 8.05 -15.80 2.76
N ALA A 144 8.98 -14.89 3.05
CA ALA A 144 8.80 -13.88 4.09
C ALA A 144 7.61 -12.95 3.82
N GLY A 145 7.38 -12.56 2.57
CA GLY A 145 6.20 -11.76 2.23
C GLY A 145 6.21 -10.34 2.80
N LEU A 146 7.37 -9.67 2.78
CA LEU A 146 7.54 -8.34 3.35
C LEU A 146 6.40 -7.40 2.88
N PRO A 147 5.70 -6.71 3.77
CA PRO A 147 4.43 -6.04 3.44
C PRO A 147 4.57 -4.86 2.47
N GLY A 148 5.78 -4.32 2.28
CA GLY A 148 6.07 -3.25 1.31
C GLY A 148 6.69 -3.70 -0.01
N SER A 149 7.12 -4.96 -0.14
CA SER A 149 7.90 -5.42 -1.32
C SER A 149 7.86 -6.92 -1.63
N GLY A 150 7.27 -7.75 -0.78
CA GLY A 150 7.21 -9.21 -0.90
C GLY A 150 5.93 -9.74 -1.56
N GLY A 151 5.28 -8.92 -2.38
CA GLY A 151 4.13 -9.31 -3.19
C GLY A 151 4.57 -9.95 -4.50
N TYR A 152 4.13 -11.17 -4.78
CA TYR A 152 4.39 -11.87 -6.04
C TYR A 152 3.07 -12.18 -6.72
N GLY A 153 2.96 -11.82 -8.00
CA GLY A 153 1.84 -12.30 -8.77
C GLY A 153 1.88 -12.07 -10.27
N SER A 154 0.88 -12.63 -10.94
CA SER A 154 0.75 -12.54 -12.40
C SER A 154 0.28 -11.15 -12.83
N ALA A 155 0.63 -10.75 -14.07
CA ALA A 155 0.10 -9.52 -14.67
C ALA A 155 -1.43 -9.51 -14.68
N ARG A 156 -2.06 -10.69 -14.89
CA ARG A 156 -3.51 -10.86 -14.84
C ARG A 156 -4.08 -10.54 -13.46
N ALA A 157 -3.47 -11.06 -12.40
CA ALA A 157 -3.92 -10.82 -11.03
C ALA A 157 -3.79 -9.34 -10.64
N MET A 158 -2.70 -8.68 -11.05
CA MET A 158 -2.55 -7.24 -10.87
C MET A 158 -3.61 -6.46 -11.63
N ALA A 159 -3.83 -6.76 -12.91
CA ALA A 159 -4.87 -6.12 -13.70
C ALA A 159 -6.27 -6.34 -13.09
N ALA A 160 -6.54 -7.52 -12.54
CA ALA A 160 -7.80 -7.83 -11.86
C ALA A 160 -7.99 -7.02 -10.58
N PHE A 161 -6.94 -6.87 -9.75
CA PHE A 161 -6.99 -6.02 -8.55
C PHE A 161 -7.26 -4.55 -8.90
N TYR A 162 -6.60 -4.00 -9.93
CA TYR A 162 -6.88 -2.64 -10.38
C TYR A 162 -8.27 -2.50 -11.02
N GLN A 163 -8.75 -3.51 -11.75
CA GLN A 163 -10.14 -3.54 -12.25
C GLN A 163 -11.16 -3.53 -11.11
N MET A 164 -10.90 -4.22 -9.99
CA MET A 164 -11.74 -4.16 -8.79
C MET A 164 -11.85 -2.73 -8.25
N MET A 165 -10.74 -2.00 -8.18
CA MET A 165 -10.73 -0.60 -7.75
C MET A 165 -11.49 0.30 -8.74
N LEU A 166 -11.20 0.18 -10.05
CA LEU A 166 -11.89 0.94 -11.10
C LEU A 166 -13.40 0.63 -11.15
N GLY A 167 -13.79 -0.59 -10.78
CA GLY A 167 -15.17 -1.06 -10.66
C GLY A 167 -15.88 -0.61 -9.38
N GLY A 168 -15.29 0.30 -8.59
CA GLY A 168 -15.89 0.78 -7.34
C GLY A 168 -15.99 -0.30 -6.27
N GLY A 169 -14.97 -1.16 -6.20
CA GLY A 169 -14.84 -2.20 -5.18
C GLY A 169 -15.42 -3.54 -5.60
N ARG A 170 -15.65 -3.74 -6.90
CA ARG A 170 -16.28 -4.95 -7.45
C ARG A 170 -15.47 -5.51 -8.61
N LEU A 171 -15.28 -6.82 -8.62
CA LEU A 171 -14.71 -7.58 -9.73
C LEU A 171 -15.64 -8.76 -10.02
N HIS A 172 -16.11 -8.88 -11.27
CA HIS A 172 -17.17 -9.82 -11.63
C HIS A 172 -18.36 -9.69 -10.66
N ASP A 173 -18.83 -10.79 -10.07
CA ASP A 173 -19.94 -10.79 -9.12
C ASP A 173 -19.50 -10.53 -7.67
N ALA A 174 -18.18 -10.50 -7.40
CA ALA A 174 -17.65 -10.27 -6.07
C ALA A 174 -17.53 -8.77 -5.76
N ARG A 175 -18.24 -8.31 -4.71
CA ARG A 175 -18.04 -7.00 -4.10
C ARG A 175 -17.15 -7.14 -2.88
N LEU A 176 -15.94 -6.61 -2.97
CA LEU A 176 -14.99 -6.58 -1.86
C LEU A 176 -15.12 -5.29 -1.04
N PHE A 177 -15.25 -4.14 -1.71
CA PHE A 177 -15.33 -2.84 -1.06
C PHE A 177 -16.57 -2.07 -1.51
N SER A 178 -17.02 -1.14 -0.67
CA SER A 178 -18.06 -0.19 -1.08
C SER A 178 -17.46 0.86 -2.03
N PRO A 179 -18.24 1.42 -2.98
CA PRO A 179 -17.75 2.50 -3.83
C PRO A 179 -17.26 3.70 -3.02
N ARG A 180 -17.96 4.04 -1.93
CA ARG A 180 -17.56 5.11 -1.00
C ARG A 180 -16.19 4.86 -0.38
N LEU A 181 -15.86 3.61 -0.05
CA LEU A 181 -14.54 3.28 0.49
C LEU A 181 -13.47 3.45 -0.58
N ILE A 182 -13.71 2.97 -1.80
CA ILE A 182 -12.78 3.17 -2.93
C ILE A 182 -12.52 4.65 -3.18
N ASP A 183 -13.58 5.46 -3.28
CA ASP A 183 -13.45 6.91 -3.48
C ASP A 183 -12.63 7.56 -2.35
N PHE A 184 -12.85 7.12 -1.12
CA PHE A 184 -12.09 7.62 0.04
C PHE A 184 -10.61 7.23 -0.01
N VAL A 185 -10.27 5.95 -0.22
CA VAL A 185 -8.88 5.49 -0.17
C VAL A 185 -8.06 5.90 -1.38
N THR A 186 -8.70 6.24 -2.50
CA THR A 186 -8.03 6.74 -3.72
C THR A 186 -7.91 8.27 -3.75
N ARG A 187 -8.50 8.98 -2.79
CA ARG A 187 -8.38 10.44 -2.72
C ARG A 187 -6.93 10.84 -2.47
N ASP A 188 -6.53 11.95 -3.07
CA ASP A 188 -5.25 12.58 -2.77
C ASP A 188 -5.25 13.24 -1.38
N PHE A 189 -4.37 12.73 -0.50
CA PHE A 189 -4.18 13.22 0.86
C PHE A 189 -2.87 14.01 1.05
N THR A 190 -2.05 14.13 0.02
CA THR A 190 -0.76 14.82 0.08
C THR A 190 -0.74 16.09 -0.77
N GLY A 191 -1.59 16.18 -1.78
CA GLY A 191 -1.72 17.38 -2.61
C GLY A 191 -0.41 17.68 -3.34
N GLU A 192 -0.01 18.94 -3.34
CA GLU A 192 1.22 19.40 -4.01
C GLU A 192 2.47 19.21 -3.15
N ARG A 193 2.36 18.66 -1.93
CA ARG A 193 3.53 18.42 -1.07
C ARG A 193 4.52 17.51 -1.77
N GLY A 194 5.77 17.96 -1.88
CA GLY A 194 6.86 17.15 -2.41
C GLY A 194 7.15 15.97 -1.50
N ASP A 195 7.45 14.82 -2.11
CA ASP A 195 7.91 13.65 -1.38
C ASP A 195 9.45 13.63 -1.36
N ASP A 196 10.03 13.85 -0.19
CA ASP A 196 11.48 13.92 0.00
C ASP A 196 12.19 12.62 -0.41
N GLY A 197 11.53 11.47 -0.25
CA GLY A 197 12.04 10.15 -0.66
C GLY A 197 11.96 9.92 -2.17
N MET A 198 11.21 10.76 -2.90
CA MET A 198 11.05 10.73 -4.35
C MET A 198 11.62 12.00 -5.00
N SER A 199 12.74 12.50 -4.47
CA SER A 199 13.43 13.69 -5.00
C SER A 199 12.55 14.95 -5.05
N GLY A 200 11.64 15.09 -4.08
CA GLY A 200 10.74 16.24 -3.96
C GLY A 200 9.57 16.26 -4.93
N ILE A 201 9.37 15.19 -5.73
CA ILE A 201 8.25 15.09 -6.65
C ILE A 201 6.94 14.95 -5.85
N SER A 202 5.91 15.72 -6.20
CA SER A 202 4.59 15.55 -5.61
C SER A 202 3.99 14.21 -6.03
N MET A 203 3.55 13.45 -5.04
CA MET A 203 2.88 12.16 -5.23
C MET A 203 1.44 12.30 -4.78
N HIS A 204 0.47 11.87 -5.58
CA HIS A 204 -0.91 11.70 -5.14
C HIS A 204 -0.96 10.45 -4.28
N ARG A 205 -0.89 10.61 -2.95
CA ARG A 205 -0.95 9.47 -2.02
C ARG A 205 -2.37 9.28 -1.53
N GLY A 206 -2.99 8.19 -1.96
CA GLY A 206 -4.15 7.60 -1.31
C GLY A 206 -3.77 6.78 -0.08
N LEU A 207 -4.75 6.14 0.54
CA LEU A 207 -4.56 5.15 1.62
C LEU A 207 -4.33 3.75 1.02
N GLY A 208 -3.38 3.66 0.09
CA GLY A 208 -3.07 2.45 -0.67
C GLY A 208 -2.46 2.79 -2.04
N PRO A 209 -3.28 2.97 -3.09
CA PRO A 209 -2.75 3.37 -4.39
C PRO A 209 -2.19 4.79 -4.32
N HIS A 210 -1.09 4.99 -5.04
CA HIS A 210 -0.51 6.30 -5.24
C HIS A 210 -0.07 6.46 -6.70
N GLY A 211 -0.06 7.70 -7.16
CA GLY A 211 0.34 8.05 -8.53
C GLY A 211 1.27 9.25 -8.52
N ARG A 212 2.20 9.31 -9.48
CA ARG A 212 3.01 10.51 -9.68
C ARG A 212 2.08 11.68 -10.04
N GLY A 213 2.18 12.77 -9.31
CA GLY A 213 1.44 13.99 -9.61
C GLY A 213 2.24 14.89 -10.53
N LEU A 214 1.74 15.11 -11.73
CA LEU A 214 2.21 16.20 -12.58
C LEU A 214 1.04 17.19 -12.72
N GLY A 215 0.91 18.08 -11.72
CA GLY A 215 0.00 19.23 -11.77
C GLY A 215 -1.50 18.92 -11.59
N PRO A 216 -2.36 19.96 -11.69
CA PRO A 216 -3.77 19.93 -11.27
C PRO A 216 -4.72 19.04 -12.11
N ARG A 217 -4.18 18.13 -12.94
CA ARG A 217 -4.94 17.30 -13.89
C ARG A 217 -4.48 15.83 -13.96
N SER A 218 -3.99 15.26 -12.86
CA SER A 218 -3.78 13.81 -12.80
C SER A 218 -5.13 13.06 -12.81
N PRO A 219 -5.27 11.96 -13.57
CA PRO A 219 -6.55 11.30 -13.82
C PRO A 219 -7.03 10.54 -12.57
N GLY A 220 -7.89 11.18 -11.80
CA GLY A 220 -8.51 10.63 -10.59
C GLY A 220 -9.53 11.59 -9.97
N ALA A 221 -9.39 12.89 -10.20
CA ALA A 221 -10.37 13.89 -9.81
C ALA A 221 -11.55 13.96 -10.81
N ARG A 222 -12.46 12.98 -10.78
CA ARG A 222 -13.84 13.23 -11.26
C ARG A 222 -14.54 14.10 -10.22
N GLN A 223 -14.57 15.41 -10.42
CA GLN A 223 -15.66 16.20 -9.87
C GLN A 223 -16.94 15.92 -10.67
N PRO A 224 -18.11 15.75 -10.02
CA PRO A 224 -19.38 15.69 -10.73
C PRO A 224 -19.67 17.08 -11.30
N ARG A 225 -19.70 17.24 -12.63
CA ARG A 225 -20.20 18.47 -13.24
C ARG A 225 -21.72 18.51 -13.10
N PRO A 226 -22.33 19.58 -12.57
CA PRO A 226 -23.76 19.76 -12.65
C PRO A 226 -24.16 20.10 -14.08
N SER A 227 -25.30 19.55 -14.48
CA SER A 227 -26.02 19.75 -15.73
C SER A 227 -25.94 21.18 -16.29
N ARG A 228 -25.67 21.32 -17.59
CA ARG A 228 -26.28 22.35 -18.44
C ARG A 228 -26.18 22.01 -19.94
N LEU A 229 -27.36 21.75 -20.50
CA LEU A 229 -27.88 22.26 -21.77
C LEU A 229 -27.26 21.77 -23.08
N LEU A 230 -28.01 20.84 -23.69
CA LEU A 230 -28.38 20.80 -25.11
C LEU A 230 -27.97 22.04 -25.93
N ARG A 231 -27.16 21.84 -26.98
CA ARG A 231 -27.34 22.50 -28.27
C ARG A 231 -26.98 21.54 -29.43
N PRO A 232 -27.74 21.59 -30.54
CA PRO A 232 -27.71 20.55 -31.55
C PRO A 232 -26.55 20.70 -32.55
N TRP A 233 -26.20 19.57 -33.11
CA TRP A 233 -25.27 19.36 -34.21
C TRP A 233 -25.60 20.28 -35.41
N ARG A 234 -24.61 21.02 -35.91
CA ARG A 234 -24.65 21.63 -37.25
C ARG A 234 -23.52 21.00 -38.07
N GLY A 235 -23.91 20.34 -39.15
CA GLY A 235 -23.01 19.73 -40.11
C GLY A 235 -22.41 20.72 -41.13
N GLY A 236 -21.56 20.13 -41.98
CA GLY A 236 -20.88 20.74 -43.12
C GLY A 236 -19.41 21.04 -42.79
N GLN A 237 -18.43 20.80 -43.64
CA GLN A 237 -18.34 20.19 -44.97
C GLN A 237 -16.83 19.99 -45.23
N PHE A 238 -16.50 19.09 -46.15
CA PHE A 238 -15.17 18.74 -46.67
C PHE A 238 -14.18 19.90 -46.88
N LEU A 239 -12.91 19.67 -46.53
CA LEU A 239 -11.81 19.40 -47.47
C LEU A 239 -10.73 18.58 -46.74
#